data_AF-A0ABD7NFF0-F1
#
_entry.id   AF-A0ABD7NFF0-F1
#
_cell.length_a   1.000
_cell.length_b   1.000
_cell.length_c   1.000
_cell.angle_alpha   90.00
_cell.angle_beta   90.00
_cell.angle_gamma   90.00
#
_symmetry.space_group_name_H-M   'P 1'
#
loop_
_entity.id
_entity.type
_entity.pdbx_description
1 polymer ?
#
loop_
_entity_poly.entity_id
_entity_poly.type
_entity_poly.pdbx_seq_one_letter_code
_entity_poly.pdbx_strand_id
1 'polypeptide(L)'
;MKKQSNIAQIAIFFAIMLVIHLLSSVIFNLFPVPIKPTIVHIPVIIASILYGPKVGAILGALMGIISLVTNTLVLLPTSYLFSPFVPNGNIYSLLIALVPRILIGVTPYFVYKYLKNKTGLILAGTVGSLTNTIFVLGGIFLLFSKVYNGNIQLLLASVISTNSIAEMIISAVLTVTIIPALEKVRK
;
A
#
# COMPACT_ATOMS: atom_id res chain seq x y z
N MET A 1 9.75 8.92 -28.46
CA MET A 1 10.28 9.50 -27.19
C MET A 1 9.48 9.17 -25.90
N LYS A 2 8.44 8.30 -25.90
CA LYS A 2 7.58 8.10 -24.71
C LYS A 2 8.00 7.01 -23.70
N LYS A 3 8.80 5.99 -24.09
CA LYS A 3 9.14 4.86 -23.20
C LYS A 3 10.18 5.20 -22.12
N GLN A 4 11.19 6.02 -22.43
CA GLN A 4 12.26 6.38 -21.50
C GLN A 4 11.74 7.23 -20.31
N SER A 5 10.77 8.13 -20.56
CA SER A 5 10.16 8.97 -19.52
C SER A 5 9.41 8.16 -18.46
N ASN A 6 8.71 7.09 -18.86
CA ASN A 6 7.97 6.24 -17.92
C ASN A 6 8.88 5.47 -16.98
N ILE A 7 10.05 5.03 -17.45
CA ILE A 7 11.04 4.32 -16.61
C ILE A 7 11.60 5.27 -15.55
N ALA A 8 11.96 6.50 -15.94
CA ALA A 8 12.44 7.51 -15.00
C ALA A 8 11.39 7.84 -13.93
N GLN A 9 10.12 7.97 -14.30
CA GLN A 9 9.03 8.20 -13.34
C GLN A 9 8.87 7.04 -12.36
N ILE A 10 8.86 5.80 -12.86
CA ILE A 10 8.82 4.60 -11.99
C ILE A 10 10.03 4.62 -11.03
N ALA A 11 11.22 4.91 -11.51
CA ALA A 11 12.43 4.94 -10.68
C ALA A 11 12.37 6.03 -9.60
N ILE A 12 11.91 7.24 -9.92
CA ILE A 12 11.76 8.34 -8.95
C ILE A 12 10.74 7.97 -7.87
N PHE A 13 9.55 7.49 -8.26
CA PHE A 13 8.53 7.10 -7.30
C PHE A 13 8.98 5.90 -6.46
N PHE A 14 9.69 4.94 -7.04
CA PHE A 14 10.26 3.82 -6.31
C PHE A 14 11.34 4.28 -5.30
N ALA A 15 12.20 5.21 -5.67
CA ALA A 15 13.18 5.81 -4.75
C ALA A 15 12.48 6.53 -3.59
N ILE A 16 11.45 7.33 -3.87
CA ILE A 16 10.63 7.98 -2.83
C ILE A 16 10.00 6.93 -1.90
N MET A 17 9.47 5.84 -2.45
CA MET A 17 8.90 4.75 -1.65
C MET A 17 9.95 4.11 -0.73
N LEU A 18 11.17 3.88 -1.21
CA LEU A 18 12.26 3.33 -0.39
C LEU A 18 12.63 4.28 0.74
N VAL A 19 12.75 5.58 0.45
CA VAL A 19 13.05 6.60 1.47
C VAL A 19 11.95 6.64 2.53
N ILE A 20 10.67 6.69 2.12
CA ILE A 20 9.54 6.67 3.05
C ILE A 20 9.53 5.37 3.87
N HIS A 21 9.81 4.23 3.23
CA HIS A 21 9.86 2.94 3.92
C HIS A 21 10.93 2.91 5.01
N LEU A 22 12.16 3.33 4.69
CA LEU A 22 13.27 3.39 5.63
C LEU A 22 12.99 4.37 6.76
N LEU A 23 12.54 5.59 6.44
CA LEU A 23 12.25 6.62 7.43
C LEU A 23 11.12 6.19 8.38
N SER A 24 10.04 5.62 7.84
CA SER A 24 8.93 5.08 8.64
C SER A 24 9.42 3.93 9.52
N SER A 25 10.26 3.04 8.99
CA SER A 25 10.80 1.92 9.75
C SER A 25 11.61 2.39 10.96
N VAL A 26 12.44 3.43 10.79
CA VAL A 26 13.23 4.03 11.88
C VAL A 26 12.33 4.73 12.91
N ILE A 27 11.44 5.63 12.48
CA ILE A 27 10.56 6.40 13.37
C ILE A 27 9.65 5.48 14.20
N PHE A 28 9.02 4.49 13.56
CA PHE A 28 8.13 3.56 14.24
C PHE A 28 8.87 2.43 14.96
N ASN A 29 10.20 2.34 14.87
CA ASN A 29 11.00 1.55 15.82
C ASN A 29 11.33 2.33 17.10
N LEU A 30 11.40 3.66 17.02
CA LEU A 30 11.66 4.55 18.15
C LEU A 30 10.40 4.79 19.00
N PHE A 31 9.22 4.84 18.37
CA PHE A 31 7.94 4.95 19.08
C PHE A 31 7.22 3.60 19.13
N PRO A 32 6.87 3.08 20.32
CA PRO A 32 6.14 1.82 20.46
C PRO A 32 4.66 2.03 20.12
N VAL A 33 4.35 2.17 18.83
CA VAL A 33 2.98 2.10 18.33
C VAL A 33 2.61 0.63 18.09
N PRO A 34 1.41 0.16 18.50
CA PRO A 34 1.00 -1.24 18.37
C PRO A 34 1.11 -1.79 16.94
N ILE A 35 0.90 -0.93 15.93
CA ILE A 35 1.11 -1.22 14.51
C ILE A 35 1.65 0.03 13.82
N LYS A 36 2.59 -0.19 12.89
CA LYS A 36 3.26 0.85 12.11
C LYS A 36 2.35 1.24 10.93
N PRO A 37 1.73 2.44 10.90
CA PRO A 37 0.93 2.85 9.76
C PRO A 37 1.81 2.96 8.52
N THR A 38 1.30 2.46 7.39
CA THR A 38 2.06 2.43 6.14
C THR A 38 1.79 3.72 5.35
N ILE A 39 2.82 4.54 5.13
CA ILE A 39 2.73 5.73 4.25
C ILE A 39 3.27 5.41 2.83
N VAL A 40 3.90 4.25 2.68
CA VAL A 40 4.58 3.80 1.45
C VAL A 40 3.61 3.62 0.26
N HIS A 41 2.32 3.41 0.52
CA HIS A 41 1.33 3.26 -0.53
C HIS A 41 0.92 4.59 -1.19
N ILE A 42 1.17 5.74 -0.55
CA ILE A 42 0.73 7.05 -1.04
C ILE A 42 1.44 7.45 -2.34
N PRO A 43 2.77 7.31 -2.49
CA PRO A 43 3.44 7.50 -3.78
C PRO A 43 2.85 6.61 -4.89
N VAL A 44 2.45 5.37 -4.56
CA VAL A 44 1.83 4.45 -5.53
C VAL A 44 0.48 4.98 -6.02
N ILE A 45 -0.36 5.46 -5.10
CA ILE A 45 -1.66 6.07 -5.42
C ILE A 45 -1.46 7.29 -6.34
N ILE A 46 -0.57 8.20 -5.95
CA ILE A 46 -0.28 9.42 -6.72
C ILE A 46 0.26 9.07 -8.12
N ALA A 47 1.21 8.15 -8.22
CA ALA A 47 1.76 7.70 -9.50
C ALA A 47 0.70 7.04 -10.38
N SER A 48 -0.21 6.26 -9.80
CA SER A 48 -1.30 5.63 -10.54
C SER A 48 -2.21 6.67 -11.18
N ILE A 49 -2.54 7.73 -10.45
CA ILE A 49 -3.44 8.80 -10.92
C ILE A 49 -2.76 9.63 -12.02
N LEU A 50 -1.48 9.96 -11.86
CA LEU A 50 -0.74 10.79 -12.79
C LEU A 50 -0.32 10.07 -14.07
N TYR A 51 0.23 8.86 -13.95
CA TYR A 51 0.90 8.15 -15.05
C TYR A 51 0.12 6.91 -15.53
N GLY A 52 -0.97 6.57 -14.85
CA GLY A 52 -1.89 5.52 -15.25
C GLY A 52 -1.71 4.21 -14.48
N PRO A 53 -2.63 3.25 -14.72
CA PRO A 53 -2.78 2.05 -13.89
C PRO A 53 -1.63 1.07 -14.11
N LYS A 54 -0.97 1.10 -15.27
CA LYS A 54 0.21 0.24 -15.54
C LYS A 54 1.40 0.65 -14.66
N VAL A 55 1.67 1.95 -14.54
CA VAL A 55 2.74 2.48 -13.68
C VAL A 55 2.42 2.24 -12.21
N GLY A 56 1.17 2.50 -11.81
CA GLY A 56 0.70 2.22 -10.47
C GLY A 56 0.80 0.72 -10.11
N ALA A 57 0.39 -0.19 -11.00
CA ALA A 57 0.51 -1.63 -10.77
C ALA A 57 1.96 -2.10 -10.60
N ILE A 58 2.90 -1.57 -11.40
CA ILE A 58 4.34 -1.89 -11.27
C ILE A 58 4.87 -1.40 -9.92
N LEU A 59 4.58 -0.16 -9.55
CA LEU A 59 4.98 0.39 -8.25
C LEU A 59 4.34 -0.37 -7.08
N GLY A 60 3.08 -0.79 -7.22
CA GLY A 60 2.40 -1.66 -6.27
C GLY A 60 3.07 -3.02 -6.13
N ALA A 61 3.47 -3.66 -7.24
CA ALA A 61 4.22 -4.90 -7.19
C ALA A 61 5.58 -4.72 -6.48
N LEU A 62 6.30 -3.64 -6.80
CA LEU A 62 7.56 -3.29 -6.13
C LEU A 62 7.37 -3.05 -4.63
N MET A 63 6.28 -2.38 -4.23
CA MET A 63 5.90 -2.24 -2.82
C MET A 63 5.68 -3.60 -2.16
N GLY A 64 4.99 -4.52 -2.84
CA GLY A 64 4.76 -5.87 -2.31
C GLY A 64 6.07 -6.67 -2.18
N ILE A 65 7.03 -6.50 -3.09
CA ILE A 65 8.36 -7.09 -2.98
C ILE A 65 9.12 -6.50 -1.77
N ILE A 66 9.09 -5.18 -1.59
CA ILE A 66 9.67 -4.54 -0.40
C ILE A 66 9.04 -5.15 0.87
N SER A 67 7.72 -5.27 0.90
CA SER A 67 7.00 -5.89 2.03
C SER A 67 7.46 -7.32 2.28
N LEU A 68 7.61 -8.14 1.23
CA LEU A 68 8.07 -9.52 1.33
C LEU A 68 9.48 -9.61 1.92
N VAL A 69 10.42 -8.82 1.38
CA VAL A 69 11.82 -8.80 1.83
C VAL A 69 11.90 -8.33 3.27
N THR A 70 11.24 -7.23 3.62
CA THR A 70 11.27 -6.69 4.98
C THR A 70 10.67 -7.67 6.00
N ASN A 71 9.55 -8.34 5.69
CA ASN A 71 8.97 -9.34 6.61
C ASN A 71 9.78 -10.64 6.69
N THR A 72 10.64 -10.91 5.72
CA THR A 72 11.57 -12.06 5.76
C THR A 72 12.80 -11.74 6.62
N LEU A 73 13.33 -10.52 6.53
CA LEU A 73 14.53 -10.10 7.27
C LEU A 73 14.21 -9.67 8.71
N VAL A 74 13.08 -8.98 8.92
CA VAL A 74 12.62 -8.52 10.22
C VAL A 74 11.42 -9.35 10.63
N LEU A 75 11.67 -10.30 11.54
CA LEU A 75 10.64 -11.21 12.04
C LEU A 75 9.78 -10.48 13.07
N LEU A 76 8.56 -10.16 12.65
CA LEU A 76 7.48 -9.68 13.49
C LEU A 76 6.51 -10.85 13.72
N PRO A 77 5.70 -10.80 14.80
CA PRO A 77 4.66 -11.81 15.02
C PRO A 77 3.73 -11.98 13.83
N THR A 78 3.56 -10.96 12.97
CA THR A 78 2.71 -10.97 11.77
C THR A 78 3.44 -11.30 10.47
N SER A 79 4.75 -11.54 10.49
CA SER A 79 5.57 -11.70 9.28
C SER A 79 5.17 -12.91 8.42
N TYR A 80 4.63 -13.97 9.02
CA TYR A 80 4.14 -15.16 8.32
C TYR A 80 2.94 -14.86 7.39
N LEU A 81 2.18 -13.77 7.61
CA LEU A 81 1.07 -13.35 6.73
C LEU A 81 1.56 -12.74 5.42
N PHE A 82 2.78 -12.21 5.42
CA PHE A 82 3.32 -11.43 4.33
C PHE A 82 4.60 -12.03 3.74
N SER A 83 5.13 -13.11 4.32
CA SER A 83 6.27 -13.85 3.78
C SER A 83 6.08 -15.37 3.90
N PRO A 84 6.27 -16.12 2.79
CA PRO A 84 6.25 -17.58 2.80
C PRO A 84 7.54 -18.18 3.41
N PHE A 85 8.59 -17.38 3.61
CA PHE A 85 9.91 -17.84 4.04
C PHE A 85 10.09 -17.90 5.56
N VAL A 86 9.04 -17.54 6.31
CA VAL A 86 9.00 -17.52 7.77
C VAL A 86 8.27 -18.78 8.27
N PRO A 87 8.55 -19.32 9.48
CA PRO A 87 7.81 -20.44 10.03
C PRO A 87 6.29 -20.20 9.98
N ASN A 88 5.53 -21.16 9.45
CA ASN A 88 4.07 -21.08 9.13
C ASN A 88 3.69 -20.22 7.90
N GLY A 89 4.66 -19.73 7.14
CA GLY A 89 4.43 -19.05 5.86
C GLY A 89 3.96 -20.02 4.78
N ASN A 90 2.93 -19.62 4.02
CA ASN A 90 2.40 -20.37 2.87
C ASN A 90 2.46 -19.51 1.58
N ILE A 91 2.26 -20.12 0.41
CA ILE A 91 2.11 -19.42 -0.89
C ILE A 91 0.98 -18.38 -0.82
N TYR A 92 -0.06 -18.61 -0.01
CA TYR A 92 -1.12 -17.65 0.27
C TYR A 92 -0.61 -16.32 0.88
N SER A 93 0.48 -16.36 1.65
CA SER A 93 1.12 -15.16 2.23
C SER A 93 1.74 -14.28 1.15
N LEU A 94 2.33 -14.89 0.12
CA LEU A 94 2.84 -14.17 -1.04
C LEU A 94 1.70 -13.47 -1.81
N LEU A 95 0.57 -14.15 -1.94
CA LEU A 95 -0.63 -13.59 -2.58
C LEU A 95 -1.15 -12.38 -1.80
N ILE A 96 -1.28 -12.49 -0.47
CA ILE A 96 -1.70 -11.37 0.39
C ILE A 96 -0.68 -10.23 0.38
N ALA A 97 0.62 -10.51 0.23
CA ALA A 97 1.65 -9.48 0.13
C ALA A 97 1.61 -8.71 -1.20
N LEU A 98 1.35 -9.38 -2.32
CA LEU A 98 1.43 -8.79 -3.66
C LEU A 98 0.08 -8.27 -4.18
N VAL A 99 -1.00 -9.04 -4.09
CA VAL A 99 -2.28 -8.73 -4.75
C VAL A 99 -2.88 -7.42 -4.26
N PRO A 100 -3.05 -7.17 -2.94
CA PRO A 100 -3.59 -5.89 -2.47
C PRO A 100 -2.73 -4.71 -2.91
N ARG A 101 -1.40 -4.88 -2.96
CA ARG A 101 -0.45 -3.80 -3.28
C ARG A 101 -0.52 -3.43 -4.76
N ILE A 102 -0.68 -4.41 -5.64
CA ILE A 102 -0.94 -4.16 -7.06
C ILE A 102 -2.29 -3.45 -7.24
N LEU A 103 -3.33 -3.88 -6.50
CA LEU A 103 -4.66 -3.29 -6.58
C LEU A 103 -4.71 -1.82 -6.10
N ILE A 104 -3.92 -1.44 -5.11
CA ILE A 104 -3.74 -0.03 -4.70
C ILE A 104 -3.20 0.81 -5.86
N GLY A 105 -2.38 0.23 -6.74
CA GLY A 105 -1.86 0.91 -7.93
C GLY A 105 -2.86 1.02 -9.09
N VAL A 106 -4.01 0.35 -9.01
CA VAL A 106 -4.97 0.26 -10.11
C VAL A 106 -6.29 0.93 -9.76
N THR A 107 -6.82 0.67 -8.56
CA THR A 107 -8.13 1.15 -8.12
C THR A 107 -8.27 2.69 -8.08
N PRO A 108 -7.29 3.48 -7.58
CA PRO A 108 -7.42 4.94 -7.49
C PRO A 108 -7.48 5.60 -8.87
N TYR A 109 -6.75 5.05 -9.84
CA TYR A 109 -6.75 5.54 -11.21
C TYR A 109 -8.15 5.49 -11.81
N PHE A 110 -8.86 4.36 -11.63
CA PHE A 110 -10.22 4.24 -12.16
C PHE A 110 -11.18 5.23 -11.49
N VAL A 111 -11.10 5.38 -10.17
CA VAL A 111 -11.93 6.35 -9.43
C VAL A 111 -11.72 7.78 -9.97
N TYR A 112 -10.47 8.22 -10.11
CA TYR A 112 -10.19 9.56 -10.64
C TYR A 112 -10.53 9.70 -12.13
N LYS A 113 -10.41 8.63 -12.91
CA LYS A 113 -10.78 8.64 -14.34
C LYS A 113 -12.26 8.95 -14.54
N TYR A 114 -13.13 8.45 -13.66
CA TYR A 114 -14.58 8.71 -13.68
C TYR A 114 -14.95 10.04 -13.02
N LEU A 115 -14.25 10.43 -11.94
CA LEU A 115 -14.49 11.69 -11.23
C LEU A 115 -13.26 12.61 -11.35
N LYS A 116 -13.16 13.39 -12.42
CA LYS A 116 -12.03 14.32 -12.67
C LYS A 116 -12.13 15.64 -11.89
N ASN A 117 -12.60 15.57 -10.65
CA ASN A 117 -12.83 16.71 -9.77
C ASN A 117 -12.04 16.55 -8.47
N LYS A 118 -11.98 17.62 -7.64
CA LYS A 118 -11.38 17.55 -6.29
C LYS A 118 -11.96 16.42 -5.46
N THR A 119 -13.27 16.18 -5.55
CA THR A 119 -13.95 15.06 -4.89
C THR A 119 -13.44 13.70 -5.36
N GLY A 120 -13.11 13.56 -6.65
CA GLY A 120 -12.54 12.32 -7.16
C GLY A 120 -11.10 12.08 -6.71
N LEU A 121 -10.31 13.12 -6.42
CA LEU A 121 -8.99 12.97 -5.80
C LEU A 121 -9.08 12.47 -4.36
N ILE A 122 -10.04 13.00 -3.58
CA ILE A 122 -10.37 12.52 -2.23
C ILE A 122 -10.73 11.04 -2.31
N LEU A 123 -11.72 10.71 -3.15
CA LEU A 123 -12.23 9.35 -3.30
C LEU A 123 -11.15 8.39 -3.82
N ALA A 124 -10.29 8.82 -4.73
CA ALA A 124 -9.19 7.97 -5.21
C ALA A 124 -8.20 7.67 -4.09
N GLY A 125 -7.87 8.66 -3.25
CA GLY A 125 -7.02 8.48 -2.07
C GLY A 125 -7.64 7.53 -1.04
N THR A 126 -8.93 7.72 -0.72
CA THR A 126 -9.63 6.86 0.24
C THR A 126 -9.78 5.43 -0.28
N VAL A 127 -10.23 5.25 -1.52
CA VAL A 127 -10.41 3.93 -2.15
C VAL A 127 -9.08 3.20 -2.26
N GLY A 128 -7.98 3.90 -2.58
CA GLY A 128 -6.65 3.30 -2.60
C GLY A 128 -6.25 2.68 -1.26
N SER A 129 -6.41 3.44 -0.17
CA SER A 129 -6.09 2.95 1.19
C SER A 129 -7.06 1.83 1.65
N LEU A 130 -8.37 1.99 1.39
CA LEU A 130 -9.37 0.98 1.71
C LEU A 130 -9.15 -0.33 0.95
N THR A 131 -8.68 -0.27 -0.30
CA THR A 131 -8.36 -1.47 -1.09
C THR A 131 -7.29 -2.32 -0.40
N ASN A 132 -6.26 -1.71 0.19
CA ASN A 132 -5.29 -2.48 0.99
C ASN A 132 -6.00 -3.21 2.13
N THR A 133 -6.75 -2.46 2.93
CA THR A 133 -7.42 -2.95 4.13
C THR A 133 -8.37 -4.09 3.84
N ILE A 134 -9.27 -3.91 2.88
CA ILE A 134 -10.30 -4.89 2.53
C ILE A 134 -9.67 -6.17 1.99
N PHE A 135 -8.69 -6.08 1.09
CA PHE A 135 -8.08 -7.26 0.49
C PHE A 135 -7.09 -7.96 1.42
N VAL A 136 -6.38 -7.22 2.28
CA VAL A 136 -5.51 -7.82 3.29
C VAL A 136 -6.35 -8.53 4.36
N LEU A 137 -7.34 -7.85 4.93
CA LEU A 137 -8.22 -8.46 5.92
C LEU A 137 -9.01 -9.61 5.32
N GLY A 138 -9.65 -9.41 4.17
CA GLY A 138 -10.38 -10.47 3.46
C GLY A 138 -9.49 -11.67 3.15
N GLY A 139 -8.24 -11.45 2.72
CA GLY A 139 -7.26 -12.51 2.49
C GLY A 139 -6.91 -13.29 3.77
N ILE A 140 -6.71 -12.58 4.89
CA ILE A 140 -6.45 -13.22 6.19
C ILE A 140 -7.68 -14.04 6.63
N PHE A 141 -8.89 -13.46 6.54
CA PHE A 141 -10.12 -14.14 6.93
C PHE A 141 -10.43 -15.36 6.06
N LEU A 142 -10.15 -15.35 4.76
CA LEU A 142 -10.48 -16.50 3.90
C LEU A 142 -9.40 -17.58 3.91
N LEU A 143 -8.12 -17.19 3.90
CA LEU A 143 -7.01 -18.12 3.66
C LEU A 143 -6.34 -18.61 4.95
N PHE A 144 -6.44 -17.85 6.04
CA PHE A 144 -5.79 -18.17 7.32
C PHE A 144 -6.77 -18.50 8.46
N SER A 145 -8.08 -18.59 8.19
CA SER A 145 -9.11 -18.93 9.19
C SER A 145 -8.89 -20.25 9.93
N LYS A 146 -8.15 -21.21 9.35
CA LYS A 146 -7.84 -22.50 10.00
C LYS A 146 -6.59 -22.46 10.88
N VAL A 147 -5.72 -21.47 10.70
CA VAL A 147 -4.45 -21.33 11.44
C VAL A 147 -4.67 -20.63 12.78
N TYR A 148 -5.77 -19.90 12.92
CA TYR A 148 -6.09 -19.11 14.10
C TYR A 148 -7.30 -19.65 14.83
N ASN A 149 -7.10 -20.21 16.02
CA ASN A 149 -8.17 -20.41 17.00
C ASN A 149 -8.66 -19.03 17.50
N GLY A 150 -9.53 -18.38 16.72
CA GLY A 150 -10.49 -17.33 17.09
C GLY A 150 -9.98 -15.96 17.55
N ASN A 151 -8.91 -15.88 18.34
CA ASN A 151 -8.58 -14.67 19.10
C ASN A 151 -7.61 -13.73 18.35
N ILE A 152 -6.57 -14.29 17.74
CA ILE A 152 -5.52 -13.51 17.06
C ILE A 152 -6.02 -12.89 15.75
N GLN A 153 -6.97 -13.55 15.07
CA GLN A 153 -7.59 -13.01 13.85
C GLN A 153 -8.44 -11.78 14.13
N LEU A 154 -9.20 -11.80 15.24
CA LEU A 154 -9.99 -10.65 15.69
C LEU A 154 -9.08 -9.50 16.16
N LEU A 155 -7.99 -9.84 16.88
CA LEU A 155 -6.96 -8.87 17.25
C LEU A 155 -6.35 -8.21 16.00
N LEU A 156 -5.86 -8.99 15.02
CA LEU A 156 -5.28 -8.44 13.80
C LEU A 156 -6.29 -7.61 12.99
N ALA A 157 -7.55 -8.05 12.92
CA ALA A 157 -8.61 -7.30 12.27
C ALA A 157 -8.85 -5.94 12.95
N SER A 158 -8.92 -5.91 14.28
CA SER A 158 -9.12 -4.68 15.04
C SER A 158 -7.96 -3.69 14.89
N VAL A 159 -6.72 -4.19 14.91
CA VAL A 159 -5.57 -3.30 14.85
C VAL A 159 -5.31 -2.80 13.42
N ILE A 160 -5.49 -3.65 12.40
CA ILE A 160 -5.40 -3.21 11.00
C ILE A 160 -6.51 -2.17 10.73
N SER A 161 -7.76 -2.45 11.08
CA SER A 161 -8.88 -1.54 10.83
C SER A 161 -8.74 -0.17 11.51
N THR A 162 -8.16 -0.13 12.72
CA THR A 162 -7.91 1.15 13.43
C THR A 162 -6.88 2.00 12.68
N ASN A 163 -5.82 1.40 12.15
CA ASN A 163 -4.80 2.12 11.39
C ASN A 163 -5.29 2.56 10.01
N SER A 164 -6.17 1.78 9.39
CA SER A 164 -6.76 2.08 8.09
C SER A 164 -7.49 3.42 8.06
N ILE A 165 -8.09 3.84 9.18
CA ILE A 165 -8.77 5.15 9.26
C ILE A 165 -7.76 6.29 9.10
N ALA A 166 -6.63 6.21 9.81
CA ALA A 166 -5.56 7.21 9.71
C ALA A 166 -4.94 7.21 8.31
N GLU A 167 -4.63 6.03 7.75
CA GLU A 167 -4.10 5.89 6.39
C GLU A 167 -5.06 6.48 5.33
N MET A 168 -6.36 6.24 5.48
CA MET A 168 -7.39 6.75 4.59
C MET A 168 -7.45 8.27 4.60
N ILE A 169 -7.46 8.89 5.78
CA ILE A 169 -7.49 10.35 5.92
C ILE A 169 -6.22 10.97 5.33
N ILE A 170 -5.05 10.43 5.69
CA ILE A 170 -3.76 10.94 5.22
C ILE A 170 -3.67 10.81 3.69
N SER A 171 -4.04 9.65 3.13
CA SER A 171 -4.06 9.42 1.68
C SER A 171 -4.97 10.42 0.97
N ALA A 172 -6.20 10.62 1.46
CA ALA A 172 -7.15 11.55 0.87
C ALA A 172 -6.66 13.01 0.88
N VAL A 173 -6.05 13.45 1.98
CA VAL A 173 -5.50 14.81 2.09
C VAL A 173 -4.30 14.98 1.15
N LEU A 174 -3.40 14.00 1.11
CA LEU A 174 -2.20 14.07 0.28
C LEU A 174 -2.52 13.97 -1.21
N THR A 175 -3.49 13.15 -1.63
CA THR A 175 -3.90 13.09 -3.05
C THR A 175 -4.47 14.43 -3.52
N VAL A 176 -5.32 15.09 -2.74
CA VAL A 176 -5.92 16.38 -3.11
C VAL A 176 -4.89 17.51 -3.17
N THR A 177 -3.89 17.48 -2.29
CA THR A 177 -2.89 18.54 -2.20
C THR A 177 -1.78 18.38 -3.24
N ILE A 178 -1.27 17.15 -3.42
CA ILE A 178 -0.09 16.88 -4.25
C ILE A 178 -0.45 16.77 -5.74
N ILE A 179 -1.56 16.12 -6.08
CA ILE A 179 -1.87 15.82 -7.50
C ILE A 179 -2.07 17.10 -8.33
N PRO A 180 -2.83 18.11 -7.90
CA PRO A 180 -2.97 19.35 -8.65
C PRO A 180 -1.65 20.12 -8.79
N ALA A 181 -0.77 20.04 -7.78
CA ALA A 181 0.55 20.66 -7.84
C ALA A 181 1.44 19.96 -8.88
N LEU A 182 1.47 18.63 -8.89
CA LEU A 182 2.22 17.84 -9.87
C LEU A 182 1.65 17.95 -11.29
N GLU A 183 0.33 18.05 -11.46
CA GLU A 183 -0.30 18.27 -12.77
C GLU A 183 0.09 19.62 -13.38
N LYS A 184 0.30 20.66 -12.57
CA LYS A 184 0.78 21.98 -13.04
C LYS A 184 2.23 21.93 -13.52
N VAL A 185 3.10 21.23 -12.80
CA VAL A 185 4.53 21.09 -13.15
C VAL A 185 4.72 20.18 -14.38
N ARG A 186 3.76 19.29 -14.66
CA ARG A 186 3.79 18.40 -15.83
C ARG A 186 3.39 19.10 -17.14
N LYS A 187 2.65 20.19 -17.08
CA LYS A 187 2.27 20.97 -18.27
C LYS A 187 3.45 21.81 -18.76
#